data_AF-A0A1G2QV80-F1
#
_entry.id   AF-A0A1G2QV80-F1
#
_cell.length_a   1.000
_cell.length_b   1.000
_cell.length_c   1.000
_cell.angle_alpha   90.00
_cell.angle_beta   90.00
_cell.angle_gamma   90.00
#
_symmetry.space_group_name_H-M   'P 1'
#
loop_
_entity.id
_entity.type
_entity.pdbx_description
1 polymer ?
#
loop_
_entity_poly.entity_id
_entity_poly.type
_entity_poly.pdbx_seq_one_letter_code
_entity_poly.pdbx_strand_id
1 'polypeptide(L)'
;MFSFLGLSAIPEIAELFKHTSEKRSLDNLIVWSSVICGGLFFAFTLFVVGVSGAATSQDALSGLIPFLGEKVVLLGAVFGLVAIAGSFLVLGNYLKNSLRYDYKVPYGISVAVAIFSPILLFLLGLREFIFVIGVVGALVAGLEGSVIALIYRTIKEKGDREPEYSLRIPQPILFGVVALLVVGAFLELSMR
;
A
#
# COMPACT_ATOMS: atom_id res chain seq x y z
N MET A 1 0.18 -7.11 5.17
CA MET A 1 -0.83 -6.17 4.63
C MET A 1 -0.22 -5.10 3.74
N PHE A 2 0.88 -4.47 4.16
CA PHE A 2 1.52 -3.36 3.44
C PHE A 2 1.77 -3.59 1.95
N SER A 3 2.30 -4.75 1.55
CA SER A 3 2.71 -5.03 0.16
C SER A 3 1.57 -5.05 -0.87
N PHE A 4 0.32 -5.18 -0.43
CA PHE A 4 -0.87 -5.16 -1.31
C PHE A 4 -1.72 -3.89 -1.12
N LEU A 5 -1.16 -2.84 -0.51
CA LEU A 5 -1.78 -1.52 -0.48
C LEU A 5 -1.65 -0.85 -1.85
N GLY A 6 -2.74 -0.87 -2.61
CA GLY A 6 -2.83 -0.25 -3.94
C GLY A 6 -4.25 0.16 -4.33
N LEU A 7 -5.18 0.18 -3.38
CA LEU A 7 -6.60 0.40 -3.64
C LEU A 7 -6.90 1.82 -4.13
N SER A 8 -6.08 2.80 -3.75
CA SER A 8 -6.19 4.20 -4.19
C SER A 8 -5.98 4.39 -5.68
N ALA A 9 -5.23 3.51 -6.35
CA ALA A 9 -5.02 3.57 -7.79
C ALA A 9 -6.24 3.08 -8.58
N ILE A 10 -7.10 2.26 -7.98
CA ILE A 10 -8.24 1.66 -8.69
C ILE A 10 -9.24 2.71 -9.17
N PRO A 11 -9.70 3.67 -8.34
CA PRO A 11 -10.59 4.75 -8.80
C PRO A 11 -9.96 5.65 -9.87
N GLU A 12 -8.66 5.94 -9.76
CA GLU A 12 -7.93 6.80 -10.71
C GLU A 12 -7.85 6.13 -12.09
N ILE A 13 -7.54 4.83 -12.14
CA ILE A 13 -7.60 4.06 -13.38
C ILE A 13 -9.05 3.95 -13.87
N ALA A 14 -10.02 3.68 -13.00
CA ALA A 14 -11.43 3.60 -13.39
C ALA A 14 -11.93 4.89 -14.08
N GLU A 15 -11.43 6.05 -13.66
CA GLU A 15 -11.71 7.33 -14.30
C GLU A 15 -11.17 7.41 -15.73
N LEU A 16 -9.96 6.91 -16.00
CA LEU A 16 -9.40 6.84 -17.35
C LEU A 16 -10.26 5.95 -18.28
N PHE A 17 -10.93 4.93 -17.74
CA PHE A 17 -11.82 4.05 -18.50
C PHE A 17 -13.25 4.59 -18.66
N LYS A 18 -13.65 5.68 -17.98
CA LYS A 18 -15.03 6.21 -18.04
C LYS A 18 -15.50 6.54 -19.46
N HIS A 19 -14.57 6.96 -20.33
CA HIS A 19 -14.85 7.43 -21.69
C HIS A 19 -14.59 6.40 -22.79
N THR A 20 -14.21 5.17 -22.43
CA THR A 20 -13.90 4.10 -23.38
C THR A 20 -14.99 3.02 -23.34
N SER A 21 -15.25 2.36 -24.47
CA SER A 21 -16.17 1.21 -24.57
C SER A 21 -15.71 -0.04 -23.79
N GLU A 22 -14.51 0.00 -23.21
CA GLU A 22 -13.83 -1.11 -22.53
C GLU A 22 -14.04 -1.16 -21.01
N LYS A 23 -15.14 -0.63 -20.45
CA LYS A 23 -15.41 -0.70 -18.99
C LYS A 23 -15.32 -2.12 -18.41
N ARG A 24 -15.53 -3.14 -19.25
CA ARG A 24 -15.44 -4.58 -18.93
C ARG A 24 -14.01 -5.15 -18.88
N SER A 25 -12.96 -4.36 -19.10
CA SER A 25 -11.56 -4.82 -18.96
C SER A 25 -10.94 -4.46 -17.61
N LEU A 26 -11.61 -3.61 -16.81
CA LEU A 26 -11.09 -3.14 -15.53
C LEU A 26 -10.99 -4.25 -14.47
N ASP A 27 -11.95 -5.18 -14.45
CA ASP A 27 -11.95 -6.32 -13.54
C ASP A 27 -10.78 -7.27 -13.81
N ASN A 28 -10.57 -7.63 -15.07
CA ASN A 28 -9.44 -8.43 -15.50
C ASN A 28 -8.12 -7.70 -15.23
N LEU A 29 -8.06 -6.39 -15.43
CA LEU A 29 -6.88 -5.59 -15.13
C LEU A 29 -6.52 -5.65 -13.64
N ILE A 30 -7.50 -5.51 -12.74
CA ILE A 30 -7.27 -5.60 -11.29
C ILE A 30 -6.78 -7.00 -10.89
N VAL A 31 -7.38 -8.06 -11.45
CA VAL A 31 -6.96 -9.44 -11.16
C VAL A 31 -5.55 -9.70 -11.69
N TRP A 32 -5.28 -9.40 -12.96
CA TRP A 32 -3.98 -9.64 -13.57
C TRP A 32 -2.86 -8.82 -12.93
N SER A 33 -3.11 -7.54 -12.62
CA SER A 33 -2.13 -6.72 -11.89
C SER A 33 -1.82 -7.31 -10.51
N SER A 34 -2.83 -7.74 -9.76
CA SER A 34 -2.65 -8.37 -8.45
C SER A 34 -1.85 -9.68 -8.54
N VAL A 35 -2.15 -10.52 -9.54
CA VAL A 35 -1.44 -11.80 -9.78
C VAL A 35 0.00 -11.54 -10.19
N ILE A 36 0.25 -10.59 -11.09
CA ILE A 36 1.60 -10.24 -11.54
C ILE A 36 2.42 -9.69 -10.37
N CYS A 37 1.89 -8.73 -9.62
CA CYS A 37 2.56 -8.16 -8.45
C CYS A 37 2.85 -9.24 -7.39
N GLY A 38 1.88 -10.09 -7.08
CA GLY A 38 2.06 -11.20 -6.15
C GLY A 38 3.11 -12.20 -6.61
N GLY A 39 3.12 -12.54 -7.91
CA GLY A 39 4.11 -13.42 -8.52
C GLY A 39 5.52 -12.84 -8.46
N LEU A 40 5.68 -11.54 -8.75
CA LEU A 40 6.98 -10.85 -8.64
C LEU A 40 7.48 -10.80 -7.19
N PHE A 41 6.61 -10.51 -6.22
CA PHE A 41 6.98 -10.55 -4.80
C PHE A 41 7.38 -11.95 -4.35
N PHE A 42 6.64 -12.97 -4.76
CA PHE A 42 6.98 -14.35 -4.44
C PHE A 42 8.31 -14.76 -5.05
N ALA A 43 8.54 -14.46 -6.34
CA ALA A 43 9.81 -14.74 -7.01
C ALA A 43 10.98 -14.02 -6.35
N PHE A 44 10.83 -12.72 -6.07
CA PHE A 44 11.85 -11.95 -5.35
C PHE A 44 12.18 -12.58 -4.00
N THR A 45 11.16 -12.91 -3.20
CA THR A 45 11.33 -13.54 -1.88
C THR A 45 12.05 -14.89 -2.01
N LEU A 46 11.63 -15.74 -2.96
CA LEU A 46 12.23 -17.04 -3.22
C LEU A 46 13.71 -16.91 -3.58
N PHE A 47 14.08 -15.98 -4.46
CA PHE A 47 15.46 -15.79 -4.87
C PHE A 47 16.32 -15.21 -3.75
N VAL A 48 15.84 -14.19 -3.03
CA VAL A 48 16.62 -13.60 -1.94
C VAL A 48 16.82 -14.64 -0.84
N VAL A 49 15.75 -15.20 -0.28
CA VAL A 49 15.84 -16.20 0.80
C VAL A 49 16.58 -17.45 0.34
N GLY A 50 16.42 -17.86 -0.91
CA GLY A 50 17.13 -19.00 -1.49
C GLY A 50 18.64 -18.79 -1.58
N VAL A 51 19.09 -17.55 -1.83
CA VAL A 51 20.51 -17.20 -1.92
C VAL A 51 21.11 -16.88 -0.53
N SER A 52 20.48 -15.99 0.25
CA SER A 52 21.02 -15.54 1.53
C SER A 52 20.67 -16.44 2.72
N GLY A 53 19.64 -17.28 2.61
CA GLY A 53 19.20 -18.18 3.68
C GLY A 53 18.96 -17.43 5.00
N ALA A 54 19.56 -17.91 6.09
CA ALA A 54 19.46 -17.28 7.42
C ALA A 54 20.14 -15.90 7.50
N ALA A 55 20.99 -15.54 6.53
CA ALA A 55 21.65 -14.23 6.47
C ALA A 55 20.80 -13.15 5.76
N THR A 56 19.54 -13.45 5.43
CA THR A 56 18.61 -12.49 4.83
C THR A 56 18.41 -11.31 5.78
N SER A 57 18.79 -10.10 5.35
CA SER A 57 18.61 -8.89 6.16
C SER A 57 17.16 -8.40 6.10
N GLN A 58 16.76 -7.56 7.06
CA GLN A 58 15.42 -6.97 7.08
C GLN A 58 15.11 -6.14 5.80
N ASP A 59 16.12 -5.47 5.23
CA ASP A 59 16.02 -4.70 3.99
C ASP A 59 16.23 -5.56 2.71
N ALA A 60 16.44 -6.87 2.88
CA ALA A 60 16.77 -7.87 1.86
C ALA A 60 18.07 -7.65 1.07
N LEU A 61 18.41 -6.41 0.70
CA LEU A 61 19.54 -6.07 -0.16
C LEU A 61 20.90 -6.23 0.53
N SER A 62 21.00 -5.77 1.77
CA SER A 62 22.27 -5.82 2.52
C SER A 62 22.72 -7.26 2.77
N GLY A 63 21.78 -8.18 2.97
CA GLY A 63 22.07 -9.62 3.10
C GLY A 63 22.63 -10.27 1.83
N LEU A 64 22.52 -9.62 0.67
CA LEU A 64 23.06 -10.12 -0.60
C LEU A 64 24.50 -9.69 -0.87
N ILE A 65 25.08 -8.78 -0.06
CA ILE A 65 26.45 -8.28 -0.25
C ILE A 65 27.49 -9.41 -0.37
N PRO A 66 27.46 -10.47 0.46
CA PRO A 66 28.43 -11.57 0.35
C PRO A 66 28.33 -12.37 -0.96
N PHE A 67 27.21 -12.31 -1.66
CA PHE A 67 26.91 -13.15 -2.83
C PHE A 67 26.99 -12.37 -4.16
N LEU A 68 26.49 -11.14 -4.19
CA LEU A 68 26.45 -10.29 -5.38
C LEU A 68 27.58 -9.25 -5.42
N GLY A 69 28.23 -9.01 -4.27
CA GLY A 69 29.22 -7.95 -4.09
C GLY A 69 28.58 -6.58 -3.88
N GLU A 70 29.33 -5.71 -3.18
CA GLU A 70 28.86 -4.39 -2.74
C GLU A 70 28.42 -3.49 -3.90
N LYS A 71 29.13 -3.52 -5.04
CA LYS A 71 28.81 -2.68 -6.20
C LYS A 71 27.44 -2.99 -6.82
N VAL A 72 27.07 -4.28 -6.87
CA VAL A 72 25.78 -4.70 -7.44
C VAL A 72 24.65 -4.32 -6.48
N VAL A 73 24.85 -4.55 -5.18
CA VAL A 73 23.88 -4.16 -4.15
C VAL A 73 23.70 -2.64 -4.11
N LEU A 74 24.78 -1.86 -4.23
CA LEU A 74 24.72 -0.39 -4.31
C LEU A 74 23.90 0.07 -5.52
N LEU A 75 24.10 -0.55 -6.69
CA LEU A 75 23.30 -0.24 -7.87
C LEU A 75 21.80 -0.50 -7.63
N GLY A 76 21.47 -1.66 -7.02
CA GLY A 76 20.11 -1.99 -6.62
C GLY A 76 19.52 -0.99 -5.62
N ALA A 77 20.30 -0.57 -4.63
CA ALA A 77 19.90 0.42 -3.64
C ALA A 77 19.63 1.80 -4.28
N VAL A 78 20.42 2.21 -5.28
CA VAL A 78 20.19 3.45 -6.05
C VAL A 78 18.87 3.37 -6.83
N PHE A 79 18.60 2.26 -7.51
CA PHE A 79 17.31 2.07 -8.19
C PHE A 79 16.14 2.09 -7.19
N GLY A 80 16.29 1.43 -6.04
CA GLY A 80 15.32 1.45 -4.96
C GLY A 80 15.07 2.87 -4.44
N LEU A 81 16.12 3.66 -4.23
CA LEU A 81 16.01 5.05 -3.79
C LEU A 81 15.23 5.90 -4.79
N VAL A 82 15.50 5.76 -6.09
CA VAL A 82 14.76 6.49 -7.14
C VAL A 82 13.28 6.10 -7.15
N ALA A 83 12.97 4.81 -7.01
CA ALA A 83 11.59 4.32 -6.94
C ALA A 83 10.84 4.86 -5.70
N ILE A 84 11.50 4.86 -4.53
CA ILE A 84 10.95 5.40 -3.29
C ILE A 84 10.76 6.91 -3.39
N ALA A 85 11.71 7.64 -3.97
CA ALA A 85 11.61 9.09 -4.15
C ALA A 85 10.38 9.48 -4.99
N GLY A 86 10.11 8.75 -6.09
CA GLY A 86 8.90 8.96 -6.89
C GLY A 86 7.62 8.74 -6.09
N SER A 87 7.54 7.63 -5.36
CA SER A 87 6.38 7.30 -4.52
C SER A 87 6.17 8.32 -3.39
N PHE A 88 7.26 8.78 -2.77
CA PHE A 88 7.24 9.82 -1.74
C PHE A 88 6.68 11.14 -2.28
N LEU A 89 7.08 11.56 -3.48
CA LEU A 89 6.55 12.78 -4.09
C LEU A 89 5.05 12.69 -4.35
N VAL A 90 4.55 11.54 -4.82
CA VAL A 90 3.11 11.33 -5.06
C VAL A 90 2.33 11.41 -3.75
N LEU A 91 2.70 10.60 -2.74
CA LEU A 91 1.99 10.57 -1.45
C LEU A 91 2.13 11.90 -0.68
N GLY A 92 3.32 12.51 -0.71
CA GLY A 92 3.56 13.82 -0.10
C GLY A 92 2.71 14.92 -0.76
N ASN A 93 2.51 14.85 -2.08
CA ASN A 93 1.63 15.76 -2.79
C ASN A 93 0.15 15.56 -2.40
N TYR A 94 -0.30 14.31 -2.25
CA TYR A 94 -1.65 14.01 -1.75
C TYR A 94 -1.86 14.57 -0.35
N LEU A 95 -0.96 14.29 0.60
CA LEU A 95 -1.06 14.82 1.97
C LEU A 95 -1.09 16.35 1.97
N LYS A 96 -0.16 16.99 1.24
CA LYS A 96 -0.13 18.45 1.11
C LYS A 96 -1.44 19.01 0.52
N ASN A 97 -1.98 18.37 -0.51
CA ASN A 97 -3.21 18.81 -1.16
C ASN A 97 -4.43 18.63 -0.25
N SER A 98 -4.56 17.50 0.45
CA SER A 98 -5.62 17.30 1.43
C SER A 98 -5.55 18.34 2.55
N LEU A 99 -4.36 18.58 3.12
CA LEU A 99 -4.19 19.62 4.13
C LEU A 99 -4.61 21.01 3.62
N ARG A 100 -4.23 21.34 2.37
CA ARG A 100 -4.53 22.66 1.78
C ARG A 100 -6.00 22.84 1.41
N TYR A 101 -6.57 21.87 0.71
CA TYR A 101 -7.89 22.03 0.09
C TYR A 101 -9.01 21.59 1.01
N ASP A 102 -8.81 20.49 1.75
CA ASP A 102 -9.81 19.91 2.65
C ASP A 102 -9.75 20.59 4.03
N TYR A 103 -8.54 20.71 4.59
CA TYR A 103 -8.33 21.30 5.93
C TYR A 103 -7.96 22.79 5.90
N LYS A 104 -7.91 23.42 4.73
CA LYS A 104 -7.64 24.87 4.55
C LYS A 104 -6.30 25.34 5.17
N VAL A 105 -5.34 24.44 5.34
CA VAL A 105 -4.00 24.77 5.88
C VAL A 105 -3.20 25.59 4.85
N PRO A 106 -2.45 26.62 5.28
CA PRO A 106 -1.61 27.41 4.38
C PRO A 106 -0.56 26.57 3.65
N TYR A 107 -0.30 26.89 2.39
CA TYR A 107 0.58 26.10 1.50
C TYR A 107 1.95 25.77 2.12
N GLY A 108 2.62 26.76 2.73
CA GLY A 108 3.93 26.54 3.33
C GLY A 108 3.91 25.52 4.47
N ILE A 109 2.87 25.53 5.30
CA ILE A 109 2.70 24.56 6.39
C ILE A 109 2.37 23.19 5.82
N SER A 110 1.48 23.10 4.82
CA SER A 110 1.15 21.82 4.18
C SER A 110 2.37 21.15 3.54
N VAL A 111 3.25 21.93 2.89
CA VAL A 111 4.51 21.41 2.33
C VAL A 111 5.46 20.97 3.45
N ALA A 112 5.61 21.77 4.50
CA ALA A 112 6.46 21.45 5.63
C ALA A 112 6.01 20.14 6.30
N VAL A 113 4.71 19.98 6.56
CA VAL A 113 4.16 18.75 7.16
C VAL A 113 4.41 17.54 6.26
N ALA A 114 4.19 17.65 4.95
CA ALA A 114 4.43 16.55 4.02
C ALA A 114 5.90 16.12 3.97
N ILE A 115 6.86 17.06 4.02
CA ILE A 115 8.29 16.77 3.91
C ILE A 115 8.91 16.35 5.25
N PHE A 116 8.58 17.08 6.33
CA PHE A 116 9.25 16.89 7.61
C PHE A 116 8.60 15.81 8.46
N SER A 117 7.34 15.41 8.22
CA SER A 117 6.72 14.35 9.04
C SER A 117 7.49 13.03 9.06
N PRO A 118 7.97 12.46 7.92
CA PRO A 118 8.74 11.21 7.98
C PRO A 118 10.10 11.40 8.65
N ILE A 119 10.75 12.56 8.45
CA ILE A 119 12.04 12.89 9.06
C ILE A 119 11.89 12.98 10.58
N LEU A 120 10.86 13.69 11.06
CA LEU A 120 10.58 13.82 12.48
C LEU A 120 10.30 12.45 13.12
N LEU A 121 9.48 11.61 12.48
CA LEU A 121 9.23 10.24 12.96
C LEU A 121 10.52 9.42 13.08
N PHE A 122 11.39 9.49 12.07
CA PHE A 122 12.70 8.83 12.10
C PHE A 122 13.60 9.33 13.24
N LEU A 123 13.63 10.65 13.47
CA LEU A 123 14.40 11.26 14.55
C LEU A 123 13.84 10.91 15.93
N LEU A 124 12.53 10.72 16.05
CA LEU A 124 11.86 10.25 17.27
C LEU A 124 12.12 8.77 17.59
N GLY A 125 12.81 8.03 16.71
CA GLY A 125 13.24 6.66 16.97
C GLY A 125 12.52 5.59 16.14
N LEU A 126 11.61 5.95 15.24
CA LEU A 126 10.97 5.00 14.31
C LEU A 126 11.92 4.63 13.17
N ARG A 127 12.87 3.73 13.47
CA ARG A 127 13.96 3.33 12.55
C ARG A 127 13.89 1.89 12.07
N GLU A 128 13.23 1.01 12.83
CA GLU A 128 13.09 -0.41 12.49
C GLU A 128 12.17 -0.58 11.27
N PHE A 129 12.74 -1.04 10.16
CA PHE A 129 12.06 -1.13 8.87
C PHE A 129 10.80 -2.00 8.95
N ILE A 130 10.93 -3.21 9.50
CA ILE A 130 9.84 -4.19 9.61
C ILE A 130 8.71 -3.62 10.48
N PHE A 131 9.05 -2.98 11.60
CA PHE A 131 8.07 -2.35 12.47
C PHE A 131 7.30 -1.25 11.75
N VAL A 132 7.99 -0.35 11.05
CA VAL A 132 7.34 0.79 10.35
C VAL A 132 6.38 0.28 9.28
N ILE A 133 6.79 -0.66 8.42
CA ILE A 133 5.90 -1.21 7.39
C ILE A 133 4.76 -2.05 7.98
N GLY A 134 4.98 -2.72 9.12
CA GLY A 134 3.96 -3.45 9.86
C GLY A 134 2.85 -2.52 10.36
N VAL A 135 3.23 -1.47 11.10
CA VAL A 135 2.29 -0.46 11.63
C VAL A 135 1.53 0.25 10.51
N VAL A 136 2.22 0.73 9.47
CA VAL A 136 1.56 1.41 8.34
C VAL A 136 0.63 0.45 7.62
N GLY A 137 1.09 -0.79 7.38
CA GLY A 137 0.29 -1.84 6.76
C GLY A 137 -0.99 -2.15 7.52
N ALA A 138 -0.88 -2.34 8.84
CA ALA A 138 -2.01 -2.63 9.72
C ALA A 138 -3.02 -1.47 9.76
N LEU A 139 -2.53 -0.24 9.99
CA LEU A 139 -3.41 0.92 10.12
C LEU A 139 -4.13 1.22 8.79
N VAL A 140 -3.37 1.32 7.70
CA VAL A 140 -3.93 1.70 6.39
C VAL A 140 -4.81 0.58 5.85
N ALA A 141 -4.32 -0.66 5.78
CA ALA A 141 -5.13 -1.75 5.21
C ALA A 141 -6.32 -2.11 6.11
N GLY A 142 -6.12 -2.07 7.43
CA GLY A 142 -7.18 -2.31 8.40
C GLY A 142 -8.30 -1.29 8.27
N LEU A 143 -7.96 0.01 8.20
CA LEU A 143 -8.93 1.08 8.07
C LEU A 143 -9.56 1.12 6.67
N GLU A 144 -8.75 1.26 5.61
CA GLU A 144 -9.24 1.39 4.24
C GLU A 144 -10.05 0.16 3.82
N GLY A 145 -9.55 -1.05 4.08
CA GLY A 145 -10.25 -2.28 3.73
C GLY A 145 -11.58 -2.41 4.46
N SER A 146 -11.64 -2.01 5.74
CA SER A 146 -12.89 -2.01 6.51
C SER A 146 -13.90 -0.99 5.97
N VAL A 147 -13.44 0.22 5.69
CA VAL A 147 -14.28 1.28 5.12
C VAL A 147 -14.83 0.86 3.76
N ILE A 148 -14.00 0.28 2.88
CA ILE A 148 -14.43 -0.21 1.57
C ILE A 148 -15.48 -1.32 1.70
N ALA A 149 -15.30 -2.27 2.62
CA ALA A 149 -16.28 -3.33 2.87
C ALA A 149 -17.63 -2.76 3.34
N LEU A 150 -17.63 -1.76 4.21
CA LEU A 150 -18.85 -1.09 4.67
C LEU A 150 -19.50 -0.26 3.56
N ILE A 151 -18.72 0.46 2.75
CA ILE A 151 -19.20 1.20 1.57
C ILE A 151 -19.89 0.24 0.60
N TYR A 152 -19.29 -0.92 0.32
CA TYR A 152 -19.88 -1.93 -0.56
C TYR A 152 -21.29 -2.34 -0.09
N ARG A 153 -21.48 -2.53 1.22
CA ARG A 153 -22.81 -2.80 1.78
C ARG A 153 -23.76 -1.63 1.55
N THR A 154 -23.35 -0.41 1.86
CA THR A 154 -24.20 0.77 1.72
C THR A 154 -24.64 1.00 0.28
N ILE A 155 -23.74 0.80 -0.70
CA ILE A 155 -24.06 0.96 -2.13
C ILE A 155 -25.04 -0.11 -2.62
N LYS A 156 -25.01 -1.33 -2.07
CA LYS A 156 -26.01 -2.36 -2.42
C LYS A 156 -27.43 -2.02 -1.96
N GLU A 157 -27.56 -1.27 -0.87
CA GLU A 157 -28.86 -0.86 -0.32
C GLU A 157 -29.35 0.48 -0.89
N LYS A 158 -28.43 1.42 -1.20
CA LYS A 158 -28.75 2.83 -1.52
C LYS A 158 -28.09 3.35 -2.80
N GLY A 159 -27.53 2.49 -3.64
CA GLY A 159 -26.80 2.90 -4.83
C GLY A 159 -27.70 3.35 -5.96
N ASP A 160 -27.44 4.55 -6.51
CA ASP A 160 -28.18 5.13 -7.62
C ASP A 160 -27.65 4.72 -9.01
N ARG A 161 -26.57 3.92 -9.05
CA ARG A 161 -25.93 3.44 -10.27
C ARG A 161 -25.66 1.95 -10.20
N GLU A 162 -25.84 1.24 -11.31
CA GLU A 162 -25.37 -0.15 -11.43
C GLU A 162 -23.83 -0.19 -11.37
N PRO A 163 -23.24 -0.96 -10.44
CA PRO A 163 -21.80 -1.08 -10.33
C PRO A 163 -21.22 -1.91 -11.48
N GLU A 164 -19.99 -1.60 -11.91
CA GLU A 164 -19.25 -2.39 -12.90
C GLU A 164 -19.06 -3.84 -12.45
N TYR A 165 -19.04 -4.06 -11.14
CA TYR A 165 -18.91 -5.37 -10.52
C TYR A 165 -19.90 -5.56 -9.37
N SER A 166 -20.65 -6.67 -9.42
CA SER A 166 -21.72 -6.97 -8.47
C SER A 166 -21.54 -8.37 -7.89
N LEU A 167 -20.78 -8.46 -6.79
CA LEU A 167 -20.71 -9.70 -6.02
C LEU A 167 -22.02 -9.93 -5.25
N ARG A 168 -22.31 -11.19 -4.92
CA ARG A 168 -23.34 -11.58 -3.94
C ARG A 168 -22.64 -12.09 -2.68
N ILE A 169 -22.15 -11.18 -1.85
CA ILE A 169 -21.46 -11.53 -0.60
C ILE A 169 -22.50 -11.57 0.55
N PRO A 170 -22.66 -12.72 1.25
CA PRO A 170 -23.47 -12.79 2.47
C PRO A 170 -22.94 -11.83 3.55
N GLN A 171 -23.85 -11.20 4.30
CA GLN A 171 -23.47 -10.27 5.38
C GLN A 171 -22.49 -10.84 6.42
N PRO A 172 -22.60 -12.11 6.85
CA PRO A 172 -21.63 -12.69 7.79
C PRO A 172 -20.20 -12.70 7.25
N ILE A 173 -20.02 -12.93 5.94
CA ILE A 173 -18.69 -12.93 5.31
C ILE A 173 -18.13 -11.52 5.30
N LEU A 174 -18.95 -10.51 4.97
CA LEU A 174 -18.52 -9.11 4.96
C LEU A 174 -18.08 -8.65 6.35
N PHE A 175 -18.87 -8.91 7.38
CA PHE A 175 -18.48 -8.59 8.76
C PHE A 175 -17.29 -9.42 9.24
N GLY A 176 -17.16 -10.67 8.79
CA GLY A 176 -15.99 -11.50 9.03
C GLY A 176 -14.70 -10.89 8.45
N VAL A 177 -14.76 -10.37 7.21
CA VAL A 177 -13.63 -9.64 6.60
C VAL A 177 -13.29 -8.40 7.40
N VAL A 178 -14.27 -7.57 7.76
CA VAL A 178 -14.03 -6.38 8.59
C VAL A 178 -13.41 -6.76 9.94
N ALA A 179 -13.96 -7.77 10.62
CA ALA A 179 -13.41 -8.25 11.89
C ALA A 179 -11.98 -8.76 11.72
N LEU A 180 -11.68 -9.51 10.67
CA LEU A 180 -10.34 -10.00 10.38
C LEU A 180 -9.35 -8.86 10.13
N LEU A 181 -9.76 -7.82 9.38
CA LEU A 181 -8.93 -6.65 9.12
C LEU A 181 -8.64 -5.86 10.41
N VAL A 182 -9.67 -5.61 11.24
CA VAL A 182 -9.53 -4.86 12.49
C VAL A 182 -8.75 -5.65 13.53
N VAL A 183 -9.04 -6.95 13.71
CA VAL A 183 -8.31 -7.81 14.64
C VAL A 183 -6.88 -7.99 14.18
N GLY A 184 -6.63 -8.21 12.89
CA GLY A 184 -5.27 -8.28 12.34
C GLY A 184 -4.48 -7.01 12.60
N ALA A 185 -5.09 -5.84 12.37
CA ALA A 185 -4.47 -4.56 12.66
C ALA A 185 -4.19 -4.37 14.17
N PHE A 186 -5.12 -4.77 15.04
CA PHE A 186 -4.94 -4.71 16.48
C PHE A 186 -3.82 -5.64 16.96
N LEU A 187 -3.78 -6.87 16.44
CA LEU A 187 -2.75 -7.85 16.79
C LEU A 187 -1.37 -7.34 16.39
N GLU A 188 -1.19 -6.83 15.17
CA GLU A 188 0.07 -6.24 14.70
C GLU A 188 0.55 -5.10 15.63
N LEU A 189 -0.36 -4.24 16.08
CA LEU A 189 -0.02 -3.13 16.99
C LEU A 189 0.25 -3.59 18.44
N SER A 190 -0.33 -4.73 18.84
CA SER A 190 -0.17 -5.30 20.18
C SER A 190 1.09 -6.15 20.32
N MET A 191 1.54 -6.76 19.22
CA MET A 191 2.79 -7.50 19.13
C MET A 191 3.93 -6.49 19.06
N ARG A 192 4.36 -6.05 20.24
CA ARG A 192 5.52 -5.17 20.45
C ARG A 192 6.83 -5.93 20.27
#